data_AF-A0A2N1NDW7-F1
#
_entry.id   AF-A0A2N1NDW7-F1
#
_cell.length_a   1.000
_cell.length_b   1.000
_cell.length_c   1.000
_cell.angle_alpha   90.00
_cell.angle_beta   90.00
_cell.angle_gamma   90.00
#
_symmetry.space_group_name_H-M   'P 1'
#
loop_
_entity.id
_entity.type
_entity.pdbx_description
1 polymer ?
#
loop_
_entity_poly.entity_id
_entity_poly.type
_entity_poly.pdbx_seq_one_letter_code
_entity_poly.pdbx_strand_id
1 'polypeptide(L)'
;MKSFEDPLQNTFFKYHSNHDIKSYDSDILCNDPSYSKTLYDDDYINYLVELHRPIFPPDINVEEFVNENENNKKIKDMSKMNRGNSFMVYRKYLHKHLQISGVNFPMKQLSQLASALWKSEPENVKDHYKV
;
A
#
# COMPACT_ATOMS: atom_id res chain seq x y z
N MET A 1 2.85 12.50 14.44
CA MET A 1 1.78 11.89 13.61
C MET A 1 1.43 10.56 14.25
N LYS A 2 0.21 10.40 14.79
CA LYS A 2 -0.22 9.13 15.40
C LYS A 2 -0.25 8.04 14.33
N SER A 3 0.28 6.88 14.68
CA SER A 3 0.17 5.64 13.91
C SER A 3 -1.29 5.32 13.64
N PHE A 4 -1.58 4.89 12.42
CA PHE A 4 -2.88 4.35 12.05
C PHE A 4 -3.07 2.99 12.76
N GLU A 5 -3.66 3.00 13.96
CA GLU A 5 -3.87 1.80 14.78
C GLU A 5 -5.29 1.26 14.70
N ASP A 6 -6.28 2.13 14.55
CA ASP A 6 -7.70 1.77 14.54
C ASP A 6 -8.30 2.00 13.13
N PRO A 7 -8.78 0.94 12.45
CA PRO A 7 -9.49 1.02 11.17
C PRO A 7 -10.59 2.08 11.13
N LEU A 8 -11.31 2.27 12.24
CA LEU A 8 -12.42 3.22 12.34
C LEU A 8 -11.94 4.68 12.36
N GLN A 9 -10.64 4.96 12.52
CA GLN A 9 -10.12 6.32 12.36
C GLN A 9 -9.90 6.68 10.88
N ASN A 10 -10.02 5.73 9.94
CA ASN A 10 -9.93 5.99 8.51
C ASN A 10 -11.29 6.47 7.97
N THR A 11 -11.38 7.75 7.61
CA THR A 11 -12.62 8.33 7.06
C THR A 11 -13.01 7.73 5.72
N PHE A 12 -12.04 7.33 4.90
CA PHE A 12 -12.31 6.68 3.60
C PHE A 12 -12.81 5.25 3.78
N PHE A 13 -12.26 4.50 4.73
CA PHE A 13 -12.79 3.18 5.10
C PHE A 13 -14.25 3.29 5.55
N LYS A 14 -14.55 4.23 6.46
CA LYS A 14 -15.92 4.48 6.91
C LYS A 14 -16.85 4.81 5.75
N TYR A 15 -16.43 5.66 4.82
CA TYR A 15 -17.24 6.00 3.65
C TYR A 15 -17.50 4.78 2.76
N HIS A 16 -16.45 4.00 2.47
CA HIS A 16 -16.55 2.78 1.66
C HIS A 16 -17.47 1.75 2.32
N SER A 17 -17.33 1.51 3.63
CA SER A 17 -18.22 0.58 4.35
C SER A 17 -19.67 1.01 4.20
N ASN A 18 -20.01 2.27 4.47
CA ASN A 18 -21.40 2.74 4.44
C ASN A 18 -22.06 2.77 3.05
N HIS A 19 -21.30 2.74 1.96
CA HIS A 19 -21.84 2.91 0.61
C HIS A 19 -21.66 1.70 -0.32
N ASP A 20 -20.57 0.92 -0.17
CA ASP A 20 -20.20 -0.12 -1.15
C ASP A 20 -20.29 -1.55 -0.60
N ILE A 21 -20.31 -1.76 0.73
CA ILE A 21 -20.39 -3.11 1.31
C ILE A 21 -21.86 -3.54 1.41
N LYS A 22 -22.21 -4.61 0.69
CA LYS A 22 -23.60 -5.10 0.55
C LYS A 22 -24.25 -5.64 1.83
N SER A 23 -23.50 -5.89 2.89
CA SER A 23 -24.01 -6.35 4.19
C SER A 23 -22.85 -6.46 5.16
N TYR A 24 -22.70 -5.51 6.10
CA TYR A 24 -21.88 -5.72 7.30
C TYR A 24 -22.69 -5.34 8.53
N ASP A 25 -22.39 -5.99 9.64
CA ASP A 25 -23.07 -5.72 10.91
C ASP A 25 -22.42 -4.49 11.57
N SER A 26 -23.17 -3.39 11.62
CA SER A 26 -22.69 -2.13 12.19
C SER A 26 -22.42 -2.23 13.69
N ASP A 27 -23.17 -3.08 14.40
CA ASP A 27 -23.05 -3.26 15.84
C ASP A 27 -21.80 -4.07 16.17
N ILE A 28 -21.51 -5.11 15.38
CA ILE A 28 -20.26 -5.87 15.52
C ILE A 28 -19.06 -5.02 15.11
N LEU A 29 -19.16 -4.20 14.06
CA LEU A 29 -18.07 -3.33 13.60
C LEU A 29 -17.54 -2.39 14.67
N CYS A 30 -18.42 -1.82 15.50
CA CYS A 30 -18.02 -0.87 16.54
C CYS A 30 -17.54 -1.55 17.82
N ASN A 31 -17.97 -2.80 18.06
CA ASN A 31 -17.75 -3.49 19.33
C ASN A 31 -16.70 -4.62 19.26
N ASP A 32 -16.38 -5.12 18.07
CA ASP A 32 -15.38 -6.16 17.84
C ASP A 32 -14.18 -5.63 17.02
N PRO A 33 -13.03 -5.36 17.66
CA PRO A 33 -11.81 -4.94 16.98
C PRO A 33 -11.28 -5.95 15.97
N SER A 34 -11.53 -7.25 16.15
CA SER A 34 -11.11 -8.27 15.19
C SER A 34 -11.97 -8.19 13.92
N TYR A 35 -13.28 -8.01 14.07
CA TYR A 35 -14.20 -7.87 12.93
C TYR A 35 -13.86 -6.64 12.09
N SER A 36 -13.67 -5.48 12.72
CA SER A 36 -13.27 -4.25 12.02
C SER A 36 -11.93 -4.37 11.32
N LYS A 37 -10.97 -5.07 11.94
CA LYS A 37 -9.66 -5.34 11.33
C LYS A 37 -9.78 -6.25 10.11
N THR A 38 -10.54 -7.34 10.18
CA THR A 38 -10.77 -8.24 9.04
C THR A 38 -11.46 -7.52 7.90
N LEU A 39 -12.51 -6.74 8.17
CA LEU A 39 -13.21 -5.94 7.16
C LEU A 39 -12.27 -4.93 6.49
N TYR A 40 -11.35 -4.34 7.26
CA TYR A 40 -10.35 -3.43 6.72
C TYR A 40 -9.31 -4.16 5.86
N ASP A 41 -8.69 -5.21 6.41
CA ASP A 41 -7.58 -5.91 5.78
C ASP A 41 -8.01 -6.71 4.54
N ASP A 42 -9.22 -7.29 4.55
CA ASP A 42 -9.70 -8.15 3.46
C ASP A 42 -10.58 -7.37 2.48
N ASP A 43 -11.64 -6.67 2.90
CA ASP A 43 -12.55 -6.03 1.94
C ASP A 43 -11.98 -4.70 1.43
N TYR A 44 -11.62 -3.80 2.34
CA TYR A 44 -11.20 -2.46 1.94
C TYR A 44 -9.85 -2.44 1.22
N ILE A 45 -8.86 -3.24 1.65
CA ILE A 45 -7.60 -3.34 0.90
C ILE A 45 -7.83 -3.94 -0.48
N ASN A 46 -8.67 -4.97 -0.63
CA ASN A 46 -8.95 -5.54 -1.95
C ASN A 46 -9.67 -4.54 -2.86
N TYR A 47 -10.60 -3.74 -2.33
CA TYR A 47 -11.20 -2.62 -3.07
C TYR A 47 -10.13 -1.63 -3.56
N LEU A 48 -9.18 -1.25 -2.69
CA LEU A 48 -8.08 -0.37 -3.07
C LEU A 48 -7.13 -0.98 -4.10
N VAL A 49 -6.92 -2.31 -4.05
CA VAL A 49 -6.14 -3.05 -5.06
C VAL A 49 -6.77 -2.89 -6.43
N GLU A 50 -8.09 -3.07 -6.55
CA GLU A 50 -8.81 -2.90 -7.82
C GLU A 50 -8.79 -1.44 -8.30
N LEU A 51 -8.92 -0.48 -7.38
CA LEU A 51 -9.01 0.94 -7.74
C LEU A 51 -7.66 1.56 -8.12
N HIS A 52 -6.57 1.14 -7.47
CA HIS A 52 -5.27 1.81 -7.54
C HIS A 52 -4.14 0.94 -8.08
N ARG A 53 -4.46 -0.18 -8.74
CA ARG A 53 -3.46 -0.97 -9.45
C ARG A 53 -2.78 -0.08 -10.50
N PRO A 54 -1.45 0.08 -10.44
CA PRO A 54 -0.74 0.85 -11.45
C PRO A 54 -0.89 0.21 -12.84
N ILE A 55 -0.86 1.04 -13.88
CA ILE A 55 -0.87 0.56 -15.27
C ILE A 55 0.47 -0.12 -15.57
N PHE A 56 0.39 -1.27 -16.25
CA PHE A 56 1.53 -2.06 -16.69
C PHE A 56 1.64 -2.10 -18.23
N PRO A 57 2.86 -2.02 -18.81
CA PRO A 57 4.15 -1.89 -18.13
C PRO A 57 4.32 -0.51 -17.47
N PRO A 58 5.06 -0.45 -16.35
CA PRO A 58 5.21 0.78 -15.61
C PRO A 58 6.30 1.63 -16.31
N ASP A 59 6.06 2.93 -16.47
CA ASP A 59 7.10 3.85 -16.96
C ASP A 59 8.04 4.19 -15.79
N ILE A 60 9.00 3.30 -15.54
CA ILE A 60 9.93 3.39 -14.40
C ILE A 60 11.38 3.33 -14.85
N ASN A 61 12.18 4.20 -14.25
CA ASN A 61 13.62 4.07 -14.18
C ASN A 61 13.97 3.49 -12.80
N VAL A 62 14.29 2.21 -12.73
CA VAL A 62 14.53 1.49 -11.45
C VAL A 62 15.69 2.11 -10.68
N GLU A 63 16.71 2.57 -11.40
CA GLU A 63 17.92 3.17 -10.86
C GLU A 63 17.63 4.50 -10.12
N GLU A 64 16.63 5.27 -10.55
CA GLU A 64 16.15 6.48 -9.85
C GLU A 64 15.75 6.15 -8.40
N PHE A 65 15.03 5.05 -8.21
CA PHE A 65 14.49 4.66 -6.90
C PHE A 65 15.50 4.00 -5.97
N VAL A 66 16.56 3.41 -6.53
CA VAL A 66 17.66 2.80 -5.79
C VAL A 66 18.59 3.87 -5.23
N ASN A 67 18.94 4.87 -6.05
CA ASN A 67 19.94 5.90 -5.74
C ASN A 67 19.46 6.93 -4.71
N GLU A 68 18.15 7.20 -4.59
CA GLU A 68 17.59 8.04 -3.52
C GLU A 68 18.02 7.59 -2.11
N ASN A 69 18.24 6.29 -1.91
CA ASN A 69 18.65 5.75 -0.62
C ASN A 69 20.12 6.04 -0.29
N GLU A 70 20.98 6.24 -1.30
CA GLU A 70 22.42 6.48 -1.11
C GLU A 70 22.74 7.91 -0.65
N ASN A 71 21.92 8.88 -1.07
CA ASN A 71 22.10 10.29 -0.72
C ASN A 71 21.76 10.60 0.75
N ASN A 72 20.99 9.74 1.43
CA ASN A 72 20.68 9.86 2.85
C ASN A 72 21.73 9.16 3.73
N LYS A 73 22.89 9.82 3.93
CA LYS A 73 24.07 9.30 4.67
C LYS A 73 23.81 8.75 6.09
N LYS A 74 22.67 9.05 6.74
CA LYS A 74 22.27 8.49 8.05
C LYS A 74 21.62 7.10 7.99
N ILE A 75 21.30 6.58 6.80
CA ILE A 75 20.61 5.28 6.57
C ILE A 75 21.60 4.24 5.99
N LYS A 76 22.91 4.41 6.17
CA LYS A 76 23.90 3.50 5.57
C LYS A 76 23.75 2.05 6.06
N ASP A 77 23.38 1.82 7.32
CA ASP A 77 23.23 0.47 7.85
C ASP A 77 21.92 -0.22 7.44
N MET A 78 20.81 0.52 7.28
CA MET A 78 19.56 -0.03 6.72
C MET A 78 19.57 -0.13 5.19
N SER A 79 20.40 0.65 4.49
CA SER A 79 20.56 0.55 3.04
C SER A 79 21.18 -0.77 2.60
N LYS A 80 22.03 -1.39 3.46
CA LYS A 80 22.66 -2.68 3.19
C LYS A 80 21.68 -3.85 3.23
N MET A 81 20.57 -3.71 3.96
CA MET A 81 19.47 -4.68 4.02
C MET A 81 18.40 -4.46 2.94
N ASN A 82 18.40 -3.27 2.30
CA ASN A 82 17.42 -2.85 1.27
C ASN A 82 17.99 -2.82 -0.16
N ARG A 83 19.27 -3.15 -0.36
CA ARG A 83 19.81 -3.43 -1.69
C ARG A 83 19.10 -4.66 -2.25
N GLY A 84 18.24 -4.48 -3.25
CA GLY A 84 17.71 -5.59 -4.06
C GLY A 84 16.34 -6.14 -3.70
N ASN A 85 15.53 -5.46 -2.88
CA ASN A 85 14.13 -5.90 -2.72
C ASN A 85 13.26 -5.20 -3.76
N SER A 86 12.92 -5.91 -4.84
CA SER A 86 12.01 -5.47 -5.90
C SER A 86 10.67 -4.96 -5.36
N PHE A 87 10.22 -5.51 -4.22
CA PHE A 87 9.06 -4.99 -3.48
C PHE A 87 9.23 -3.54 -3.00
N MET A 88 10.42 -3.14 -2.56
CA MET A 88 10.65 -1.78 -2.06
C MET A 88 10.64 -0.76 -3.20
N VAL A 89 11.16 -1.12 -4.37
CA VAL A 89 11.05 -0.31 -5.59
C VAL A 89 9.59 -0.20 -6.01
N TYR A 90 8.88 -1.33 -6.04
CA TYR A 90 7.44 -1.36 -6.31
C TYR A 90 6.65 -0.43 -5.39
N ARG A 91 6.88 -0.50 -4.07
CA ARG A 91 6.19 0.35 -3.09
C ARG A 91 6.49 1.83 -3.29
N LYS A 92 7.72 2.21 -3.64
CA LYS A 92 8.08 3.60 -3.97
C LYS A 92 7.37 4.08 -5.23
N TYR A 93 7.37 3.25 -6.27
CA TYR A 93 6.66 3.56 -7.50
C TYR A 93 5.16 3.74 -7.26
N LEU A 94 4.53 2.80 -6.55
CA LEU A 94 3.12 2.89 -6.16
C LEU A 94 2.83 4.20 -5.42
N HIS A 95 3.70 4.60 -4.47
CA HIS A 95 3.54 5.86 -3.76
C HIS A 95 3.58 7.07 -4.70
N LYS A 96 4.53 7.11 -5.64
CA LYS A 96 4.63 8.19 -6.65
C LYS A 96 3.40 8.20 -7.56
N HIS A 97 2.93 7.03 -8.01
CA HIS A 97 1.71 6.88 -8.82
C HIS A 97 0.46 7.42 -8.11
N LEU A 98 0.29 7.08 -6.83
CA LEU A 98 -0.80 7.58 -6.00
C LEU A 98 -0.73 9.10 -5.82
N GLN A 99 0.46 9.64 -5.55
CA GLN A 99 0.66 11.08 -5.40
C GLN A 99 0.30 11.85 -6.68
N ILE A 100 0.70 11.35 -7.85
CA ILE A 100 0.33 11.93 -9.16
C ILE A 100 -1.20 11.91 -9.35
N SER A 101 -1.85 10.85 -8.88
CA SER A 101 -3.31 10.70 -8.92
C SER A 101 -4.04 11.51 -7.84
N GLY A 102 -3.33 12.32 -7.05
CA GLY A 102 -3.88 13.13 -5.96
C GLY A 102 -4.23 12.35 -4.68
N VAL A 103 -3.82 11.08 -4.59
CA VAL A 103 -4.08 10.20 -3.46
C VAL A 103 -2.85 10.14 -2.55
N ASN A 104 -3.04 10.42 -1.26
CA ASN A 104 -1.95 10.35 -0.29
C ASN A 104 -2.36 9.45 0.88
N PHE A 105 -1.81 8.23 0.90
CA PHE A 105 -2.10 7.27 1.97
C PHE A 105 -1.08 7.38 3.11
N PRO A 106 -1.51 7.16 4.37
CA PRO A 106 -0.61 6.90 5.48
C PRO A 106 0.35 5.74 5.15
N MET A 107 1.61 5.84 5.57
CA MET A 107 2.67 4.86 5.25
C MET A 107 2.28 3.40 5.57
N LYS A 108 1.52 3.16 6.64
CA LYS A 108 1.03 1.82 7.00
C LYS A 108 0.05 1.29 5.95
N GLN A 109 -0.95 2.09 5.57
CA GLN A 109 -1.93 1.74 4.54
C GLN A 109 -1.27 1.54 3.18
N LEU A 110 -0.33 2.41 2.80
CA LEU A 110 0.49 2.24 1.60
C LEU A 110 1.25 0.91 1.62
N SER A 111 1.80 0.51 2.76
CA SER A 111 2.57 -0.74 2.87
C SER A 111 1.68 -1.98 2.80
N GLN A 112 0.46 -1.92 3.37
CA GLN A 112 -0.55 -2.98 3.23
C GLN A 112 -1.02 -3.12 1.79
N LEU A 113 -1.37 -2.00 1.14
CA LEU A 113 -1.79 -1.97 -0.26
C LEU A 113 -0.69 -2.49 -1.18
N ALA A 114 0.55 -2.03 -1.01
CA ALA A 114 1.69 -2.50 -1.80
C ALA A 114 1.90 -4.01 -1.63
N SER A 115 1.77 -4.54 -0.41
CA SER A 115 1.92 -5.97 -0.13
C SER A 115 0.84 -6.80 -0.82
N ALA A 116 -0.41 -6.36 -0.75
CA ALA A 116 -1.55 -7.01 -1.41
C ALA A 116 -1.38 -7.01 -2.94
N LEU A 117 -1.08 -5.84 -3.51
CA LEU A 117 -0.80 -5.68 -4.93
C LEU A 117 0.35 -6.60 -5.37
N TRP A 118 1.52 -6.51 -4.73
CA TRP A 118 2.71 -7.30 -5.06
C TRP A 118 2.45 -8.80 -5.02
N LYS A 119 1.69 -9.30 -4.05
CA LYS A 119 1.30 -10.73 -4.00
C LYS A 119 0.45 -11.12 -5.21
N SER A 120 -0.44 -10.24 -5.64
CA SER A 120 -1.32 -10.47 -6.79
C SER A 120 -0.66 -10.22 -8.16
N GLU A 121 0.51 -9.56 -8.21
CA GLU A 121 1.16 -9.27 -9.48
C GLU A 121 1.74 -10.54 -10.14
N PRO A 122 1.64 -10.66 -11.48
CA PRO A 122 2.27 -11.74 -12.22
C PRO A 122 3.81 -11.57 -12.24
N GLU A 123 4.53 -12.67 -12.47
CA GLU A 123 6.00 -12.67 -12.37
C GLU A 123 6.67 -11.73 -13.37
N ASN A 124 6.14 -11.62 -14.59
CA ASN A 124 6.64 -10.69 -15.62
C ASN A 124 6.57 -9.22 -15.17
N VAL A 125 5.58 -8.88 -14.34
CA VAL A 125 5.48 -7.54 -13.74
C VAL A 125 6.56 -7.38 -12.67
N LYS A 126 6.74 -8.37 -11.79
CA LYS A 126 7.75 -8.35 -10.72
C LYS A 126 9.16 -8.24 -11.29
N ASP A 127 9.42 -8.84 -12.44
CA ASP A 127 10.69 -8.79 -13.16
C ASP A 127 11.12 -7.35 -13.50
N HIS A 128 10.17 -6.45 -13.80
CA HIS A 128 10.49 -5.05 -14.11
C HIS A 128 11.04 -4.27 -12.90
N TYR A 129 10.85 -4.78 -11.68
CA TYR A 129 11.32 -4.14 -10.45
C TYR A 129 12.55 -4.84 -9.85
N LYS A 130 13.05 -5.91 -10.47
CA LYS A 130 14.27 -6.59 -10.00
C LYS A 130 15.46 -5.65 -10.18
N VAL A 131 16.25 -5.50 -9.11
CA VAL A 131 17.48 -4.68 -9.04
C VAL A 131 18.67 -5.59 -8.80
#